data_AF-A0A818XYY1-F1
#
_entry.id   AF-A0A818XYY1-F1
#
_cell.length_a   1.000
_cell.length_b   1.000
_cell.length_c   1.000
_cell.angle_alpha   90.00
_cell.angle_beta   90.00
_cell.angle_gamma   90.00
#
_symmetry.space_group_name_H-M   'P 1'
#
loop_
_entity.id
_entity.type
_entity.pdbx_description
1 polymer ?
#
loop_
_entity_poly.entity_id
_entity_poly.type
_entity_poly.pdbx_seq_one_letter_code
_entity_poly.pdbx_strand_id
1 'polypeptide(L)'
;MAKNNTDISATVISDGIAALSSPVRFGLLIGSEIPSMACSLFVLYSFIFDPALRRSLPHHAIIILNIFGLLFKCVDVPFYLNFLLVGGVWPPTATYCLIWLLADYGFYNACVMFTAWISIERHIL
;
A
#
# COMPACT_ATOMS: atom_id res chain seq x y z
N MET A 1 7.67 31.19 -26.26
CA MET A 1 7.35 30.66 -24.92
C MET A 1 7.55 29.15 -25.00
N ALA A 2 8.73 28.66 -24.61
CA ALA A 2 9.14 27.27 -24.81
C ALA A 2 8.45 26.36 -23.79
N LYS A 3 7.54 25.48 -24.25
CA LYS A 3 6.99 24.39 -23.42
C LYS A 3 8.13 23.40 -23.15
N ASN A 4 8.50 23.25 -21.88
CA ASN A 4 9.61 22.43 -21.43
C ASN A 4 9.30 20.93 -21.66
N ASN A 5 10.28 20.17 -22.13
CA ASN A 5 10.14 18.76 -22.56
C ASN A 5 9.77 17.80 -21.41
N THR A 6 9.87 18.26 -20.17
CA THR A 6 9.50 17.54 -18.94
C THR A 6 7.99 17.53 -18.70
N ASP A 7 7.26 18.58 -19.08
CA ASP A 7 5.81 18.66 -18.87
C ASP A 7 5.05 17.79 -19.88
N ILE A 8 5.59 17.66 -21.09
CA ILE A 8 5.02 16.83 -22.16
C ILE A 8 5.10 15.34 -21.78
N SER A 9 6.20 14.90 -21.17
CA SER A 9 6.33 13.52 -20.67
C SER A 9 5.34 13.22 -19.54
N ALA A 10 5.10 14.17 -18.62
CA ALA A 10 4.14 13.98 -17.54
C ALA A 10 2.69 13.93 -18.05
N THR A 11 2.33 14.75 -19.05
CA THR A 11 0.99 14.73 -19.67
C THR A 11 0.74 13.47 -20.49
N VAL A 12 1.72 13.00 -21.27
CA VAL A 12 1.57 11.78 -22.10
C VAL A 12 1.47 10.52 -21.23
N ILE A 13 2.18 10.47 -20.10
CA ILE A 13 2.05 9.39 -19.12
C ILE A 13 0.68 9.48 -18.42
N SER A 14 0.23 10.67 -18.03
CA SER A 14 -1.08 10.86 -17.39
C SER A 14 -2.24 10.48 -18.31
N ASP A 15 -2.21 10.89 -19.58
CA ASP A 15 -3.21 10.57 -20.60
C ASP A 15 -3.15 9.08 -20.99
N GLY A 16 -1.95 8.49 -21.04
CA GLY A 16 -1.76 7.05 -21.26
C GLY A 16 -2.34 6.20 -20.11
N ILE A 17 -2.13 6.62 -18.85
CA ILE A 17 -2.68 5.95 -17.67
C ILE A 17 -4.20 6.17 -17.54
N ALA A 18 -4.72 7.30 -18.03
CA ALA A 18 -6.17 7.56 -18.13
C ALA A 18 -6.84 6.75 -19.25
N ALA A 19 -6.10 6.43 -20.32
CA ALA A 19 -6.55 5.58 -21.42
C ALA A 19 -6.41 4.07 -21.15
N LEU A 20 -5.80 3.66 -20.02
CA LEU A 20 -5.73 2.26 -19.63
C LEU A 20 -7.12 1.74 -19.25
N SER A 21 -7.63 0.81 -20.07
CA SER A 21 -8.82 0.01 -19.81
C SER A 21 -8.82 -0.52 -18.37
N SER A 22 -9.92 -0.31 -17.62
CA SER A 22 -10.14 -0.78 -16.23
C SER A 22 -9.57 -2.19 -15.91
N PRO A 23 -9.68 -3.20 -16.78
CA PRO A 23 -9.05 -4.51 -16.58
C PRO A 23 -7.51 -4.51 -16.48
N VAL A 24 -6.80 -3.60 -17.17
CA VAL A 24 -5.34 -3.53 -17.10
C VAL A 24 -4.88 -3.00 -15.75
N ARG A 25 -5.57 -1.97 -15.22
CA ARG A 25 -5.33 -1.46 -13.85
C ARG A 25 -5.60 -2.52 -12.80
N PHE A 26 -6.70 -3.26 -12.96
CA PHE A 26 -7.06 -4.38 -12.10
C PHE A 26 -6.00 -5.49 -12.12
N GLY A 27 -5.53 -5.89 -13.31
CA GLY A 27 -4.51 -6.91 -13.46
C GLY A 27 -3.17 -6.53 -12.86
N LEU A 28 -2.76 -5.26 -12.99
CA LEU A 28 -1.52 -4.75 -12.39
C LEU A 28 -1.61 -4.74 -10.86
N LEU A 29 -2.73 -4.26 -10.29
CA LEU A 29 -2.95 -4.26 -8.85
C LEU A 29 -2.86 -5.69 -8.29
N ILE A 30 -3.61 -6.63 -8.87
CA ILE A 30 -3.64 -8.02 -8.39
C ILE A 30 -2.27 -8.68 -8.58
N GLY A 31 -1.62 -8.46 -9.72
CA GLY A 31 -0.30 -8.99 -10.02
C GLY A 31 0.78 -8.53 -9.04
N SER A 32 0.72 -7.29 -8.55
CA SER A 32 1.66 -6.77 -7.53
C SER A 32 1.25 -7.09 -6.10
N GLU A 33 -0.05 -7.15 -5.80
CA GLU A 33 -0.56 -7.35 -4.44
C GLU A 33 -0.43 -8.81 -3.98
N ILE A 34 -0.69 -9.80 -4.85
CA ILE A 34 -0.54 -11.23 -4.52
C ILE A 34 0.87 -11.57 -4.01
N PRO A 35 1.96 -11.25 -4.73
CA PRO A 35 3.31 -11.57 -4.25
C PRO A 35 3.66 -10.78 -2.99
N SER A 36 3.12 -9.57 -2.83
CA SER A 36 3.33 -8.77 -1.64
C SER A 36 2.66 -9.40 -0.41
N MET A 37 1.40 -9.81 -0.52
CA MET A 37 0.70 -10.56 0.53
C MET A 37 1.37 -11.89 0.84
N ALA A 38 1.80 -12.63 -0.18
CA ALA A 38 2.50 -13.90 0.00
C ALA A 38 3.82 -13.72 0.75
N CYS A 39 4.59 -12.67 0.42
CA CYS A 39 5.82 -12.33 1.12
C CYS A 39 5.55 -11.97 2.59
N SER A 40 4.52 -11.14 2.85
CA SER A 40 4.08 -10.79 4.21
C SER A 40 3.71 -12.03 5.05
N LEU A 41 2.93 -12.95 4.48
CA LEU A 41 2.55 -14.20 5.13
C LEU A 41 3.75 -15.12 5.37
N PHE A 42 4.68 -15.20 4.42
CA PHE A 42 5.90 -16.00 4.56
C PHE A 42 6.80 -15.49 5.69
N VAL A 43 6.95 -14.17 5.82
CA VAL A 43 7.70 -13.54 6.91
C VAL A 43 7.02 -13.81 8.26
N LEU A 44 5.68 -13.69 8.32
CA LEU A 44 4.92 -13.99 9.53
C LEU A 44 5.01 -15.47 9.92
N TYR A 45 4.93 -16.36 8.93
CA TYR A 45 5.06 -17.81 9.12
C TYR A 45 6.45 -18.18 9.65
N SER A 46 7.50 -17.66 9.02
CA SER A 46 8.89 -17.89 9.46
C SER A 46 9.12 -17.40 10.88
N PHE A 47 8.47 -16.30 11.27
CA PHE A 47 8.54 -15.79 12.65
C PHE A 47 7.82 -16.66 13.68
N ILE A 48 6.66 -17.24 13.35
CA ILE A 48 5.90 -18.10 14.26
C ILE A 48 6.67 -19.40 14.53
N PHE A 49 7.33 -19.94 13.51
CA PHE A 49 8.04 -21.22 13.61
C PHE A 49 9.45 -21.10 14.18
N ASP A 50 10.08 -19.93 14.18
CA ASP A 50 11.45 -19.75 14.66
C ASP A 50 11.51 -19.03 16.03
N PRO A 51 11.61 -19.79 17.15
CA PRO A 51 11.64 -19.21 18.49
C PRO A 51 12.92 -18.42 18.79
N ALA A 52 13.98 -18.58 18.00
CA ALA A 52 15.23 -17.81 18.14
C ALA A 52 15.03 -16.31 17.81
N LEU A 53 14.08 -15.99 16.93
CA LEU A 53 13.79 -14.62 16.50
C LEU A 53 12.94 -13.85 17.52
N ARG A 54 12.23 -14.55 18.43
CA ARG A 54 11.40 -13.93 19.49
C ARG A 54 12.19 -13.15 20.54
N ARG A 55 13.51 -13.41 20.68
CA ARG A 55 14.35 -12.75 21.69
C ARG A 55 14.95 -11.42 21.24
N SER A 56 14.75 -11.06 19.97
CA SER A 56 15.32 -9.85 19.37
C SER A 56 14.27 -8.74 19.29
N LEU A 57 14.36 -7.76 20.19
CA LEU A 57 13.55 -6.52 20.23
C LEU A 57 13.38 -5.82 18.86
N PRO A 58 14.42 -5.67 18.00
CA PRO A 58 14.27 -4.97 16.72
C PRO A 58 13.40 -5.73 15.69
N HIS A 59 13.16 -7.03 15.86
CA HIS A 59 12.31 -7.77 14.92
C HIS A 59 10.82 -7.54 15.19
N HIS A 60 10.42 -7.09 16.38
CA HIS A 60 9.02 -6.86 16.73
C HIS A 60 8.41 -5.68 15.95
N ALA A 61 9.18 -4.59 15.75
CA ALA A 61 8.73 -3.44 14.97
C ALA A 61 8.43 -3.81 13.50
N ILE A 62 9.28 -4.64 12.90
CA ILE A 62 9.10 -5.14 11.53
C ILE A 62 7.83 -6.00 11.41
N ILE A 63 7.52 -6.81 12.42
CA ILE A 63 6.33 -7.66 12.43
C ILE A 63 5.06 -6.84 12.57
N ILE A 64 5.05 -5.87 13.48
CA ILE A 64 3.91 -4.96 13.67
C ILE A 64 3.66 -4.18 12.38
N LEU A 65 4.72 -3.68 11.73
CA LEU A 65 4.62 -3.02 10.42
C LEU A 65 4.04 -3.94 9.35
N ASN A 66 4.49 -5.20 9.30
CA ASN A 66 4.03 -6.16 8.31
C ASN A 66 2.54 -6.52 8.51
N ILE A 67 2.10 -6.70 9.76
CA ILE A 67 0.69 -6.93 10.10
C ILE A 67 -0.16 -5.70 9.73
N PHE A 68 0.31 -4.49 10.04
CA PHE A 68 -0.39 -3.25 9.69
C PHE A 68 -0.53 -3.09 8.16
N GLY A 69 0.54 -3.34 7.42
CA GLY A 69 0.54 -3.28 5.96
C GLY A 69 -0.36 -4.34 5.31
N LEU A 70 -0.44 -5.55 5.90
CA LEU A 70 -1.33 -6.61 5.42
C LEU A 70 -2.80 -6.23 5.65
N LEU A 71 -3.14 -5.74 6.85
CA LEU A 71 -4.50 -5.28 7.16
C LEU A 71 -4.92 -4.13 6.26
N PHE A 72 -4.03 -3.18 6.00
CA PHE A 72 -4.26 -2.09 5.07
C PHE A 72 -4.60 -2.60 3.68
N LYS A 73 -3.76 -3.46 3.10
CA LYS A 73 -4.02 -4.06 1.78
C LYS A 73 -5.33 -4.83 1.75
N CYS A 74 -5.66 -5.53 2.83
CA CYS A 74 -6.91 -6.28 2.93
C CYS A 74 -8.15 -5.38 2.96
N VAL A 75 -8.02 -4.12 3.39
CA VAL A 75 -9.12 -3.14 3.41
C VAL A 75 -9.11 -2.28 2.15
N ASP A 76 -7.97 -1.79 1.69
CA ASP A 76 -7.91 -0.89 0.54
C ASP A 76 -8.18 -1.61 -0.79
N VAL A 77 -7.67 -2.84 -0.96
CA VAL A 77 -7.90 -3.62 -2.19
C VAL A 77 -9.39 -3.84 -2.48
N PRO A 78 -10.24 -4.33 -1.54
CA PRO A 78 -11.67 -4.49 -1.82
C PRO A 78 -12.39 -3.16 -2.00
N PHE A 79 -11.99 -2.09 -1.31
CA PHE A 79 -12.57 -0.75 -1.50
C PHE A 79 -12.26 -0.22 -2.90
N TYR A 80 -11.01 -0.35 -3.35
CA TYR A 80 -10.58 0.03 -4.68
C TYR A 80 -11.24 -0.85 -5.77
N LEU A 81 -11.41 -2.14 -5.51
CA LEU A 81 -12.12 -3.06 -6.40
C LEU A 81 -13.59 -2.66 -6.57
N ASN A 82 -14.26 -2.36 -5.45
CA ASN A 82 -15.65 -1.93 -5.44
C ASN A 82 -15.81 -0.59 -6.18
N PHE A 83 -14.86 0.33 -5.99
CA PHE A 83 -14.81 1.58 -6.74
C PHE A 83 -14.65 1.36 -8.26
N LEU A 84 -13.77 0.44 -8.68
CA LEU A 84 -13.60 0.08 -10.09
C LEU A 84 -14.84 -0.59 -10.69
N LEU A 85 -15.56 -1.42 -9.92
CA LEU A 85 -16.75 -2.14 -10.37
C LEU A 85 -17.98 -1.24 -10.49
N VAL A 86 -18.18 -0.33 -9.52
CA VAL A 86 -19.34 0.56 -9.45
C VAL A 86 -19.10 1.86 -10.25
N GLY A 87 -17.85 2.18 -10.58
CA GLY A 87 -17.46 3.43 -11.24
C GLY A 87 -17.55 4.65 -10.33
N GLY A 88 -17.60 4.44 -9.01
CA GLY A 88 -17.79 5.49 -8.01
C GLY A 88 -17.74 4.96 -6.57
N VAL A 89 -17.67 5.88 -5.60
CA VAL A 89 -17.63 5.55 -4.17
C VAL A 89 -19.03 5.14 -3.70
N TRP A 90 -19.19 3.92 -3.20
CA TRP A 90 -20.46 3.41 -2.69
C TRP A 90 -20.30 2.92 -1.25
N PRO A 91 -21.02 3.49 -0.27
CA PRO A 91 -22.07 4.51 -0.40
C PRO A 91 -21.52 5.91 -0.74
N PRO A 92 -22.25 6.72 -1.54
CA PRO A 92 -21.82 8.06 -1.96
C PRO A 92 -22.03 9.11 -0.86
N THR A 93 -21.54 8.83 0.34
CA THR A 93 -21.61 9.75 1.47
C THR A 93 -20.27 10.45 1.65
N ALA A 94 -20.31 11.77 1.89
CA ALA A 94 -19.11 12.57 2.12
C ALA A 94 -18.28 12.03 3.30
N THR A 95 -18.95 11.51 4.33
CA THR A 95 -18.31 10.87 5.48
C THR A 95 -17.49 9.65 5.09
N TYR A 96 -18.01 8.78 4.21
CA TYR A 96 -17.31 7.58 3.79
C TYR A 96 -16.09 7.91 2.91
N CYS A 97 -16.21 8.91 2.04
CA CYS A 97 -15.08 9.43 1.25
C CYS A 97 -13.97 9.99 2.16
N LEU A 98 -14.32 10.77 3.19
CA LEU A 98 -13.35 11.31 4.15
C LEU A 98 -12.72 10.22 5.02
N ILE A 99 -13.48 9.19 5.42
CA ILE A 99 -12.94 8.04 6.16
C ILE A 99 -11.96 7.25 5.29
N TRP A 100 -12.30 7.02 4.03
CA TRP A 100 -11.40 6.32 3.11
C TRP A 100 -10.14 7.14 2.83
N LEU A 101 -10.27 8.45 2.62
CA LEU A 101 -9.13 9.35 2.46
C LEU A 101 -8.23 9.37 3.71
N LEU A 102 -8.84 9.44 4.89
CA LEU A 102 -8.11 9.40 6.16
C LEU A 102 -7.42 8.06 6.37
N ALA A 103 -8.07 6.95 6.00
CA ALA A 103 -7.47 5.64 6.04
C ALA A 103 -6.27 5.58 5.10
N ASP A 104 -6.43 5.89 3.81
CA ASP A 104 -5.37 5.79 2.81
C ASP A 104 -4.15 6.66 3.19
N TYR A 105 -4.36 7.97 3.43
CA TYR A 105 -3.28 8.86 3.84
C TYR A 105 -2.74 8.55 5.24
N GLY A 106 -3.60 8.20 6.20
CA GLY A 106 -3.20 7.90 7.56
C GLY A 106 -2.34 6.65 7.64
N PHE A 107 -2.76 5.58 6.97
CA PHE A 107 -2.03 4.32 6.91
C PHE A 107 -0.74 4.46 6.12
N TYR A 108 -0.73 5.21 5.01
CA TYR A 108 0.51 5.51 4.28
C TYR A 108 1.53 6.23 5.16
N ASN A 109 1.12 7.30 5.85
CA ASN A 109 1.99 8.04 6.76
C ASN A 109 2.46 7.17 7.94
N ALA A 110 1.58 6.33 8.49
CA ALA A 110 1.95 5.38 9.53
C ALA A 110 3.04 4.41 9.03
N CYS A 111 2.88 3.85 7.83
CA CYS A 111 3.88 2.96 7.23
C CYS A 111 5.23 3.66 7.03
N VAL A 112 5.23 4.91 6.57
CA VAL A 112 6.45 5.72 6.41
C VAL A 112 7.10 5.98 7.77
N MET A 113 6.33 6.37 8.79
CA MET A 113 6.86 6.59 10.14
C MET A 113 7.44 5.32 10.75
N PHE A 114 6.75 4.18 10.64
CA PHE A 114 7.28 2.90 11.12
C PHE A 114 8.54 2.48 10.36
N THR A 115 8.61 2.71 9.05
CA THR A 115 9.81 2.43 8.25
C THR A 115 10.98 3.32 8.68
N ALA A 116 10.72 4.60 8.94
CA ALA A 116 11.70 5.52 9.48
C ALA A 116 12.16 5.08 10.87
N TRP A 117 11.24 4.68 11.74
CA TRP A 117 11.53 4.16 13.08
C TRP A 117 12.42 2.92 13.03
N ILE A 118 12.09 1.93 12.20
CA ILE A 118 12.90 0.71 12.01
C ILE A 118 14.29 1.05 11.47
N SER A 119 14.38 2.05 10.57
CA SER A 119 15.67 2.50 10.03
C SER A 119 16.55 3.13 11.11
N ILE A 120 15.95 3.91 12.02
CA ILE A 120 16.64 4.50 13.18
C ILE A 120 17.07 3.39 14.15
N GLU A 121 16.17 2.46 14.50
CA GLU A 121 16.50 1.31 15.36
C GLU A 121 17.67 0.50 14.79
N ARG A 122 17.70 0.26 13.47
CA ARG A 122 18.81 -0.45 12.81
C ARG A 122 20.11 0.34 12.69
N HIS A 123 20.05 1.66 12.70
CA HIS A 123 21.27 2.49 12.64
C HIS A 123 21.90 2.69 14.01
N ILE A 124 21.12 2.56 15.10
CA ILE A 124 21.60 2.78 16.47
C ILE A 124 22.10 1.51 17.15
N LEU A 125 21.66 0.33 16.68
CA LEU A 125 22.10 -1.01 17.09
C LEU A 125 23.22 -1.51 16.18
#